data_AF-A0A1I7W4S4-F1
#
_entry.id   AF-A0A1I7W4S4-F1
#
_cell.length_a   1.000
_cell.length_b   1.000
_cell.length_c   1.000
_cell.angle_alpha   90.00
_cell.angle_beta   90.00
_cell.angle_gamma   90.00
#
_symmetry.space_group_name_H-M   'P 1'
#
loop_
_entity.id
_entity.type
_entity.pdbx_description
1 polymer ?
#
loop_
_entity_poly.entity_id
_entity_poly.type
_entity_poly.pdbx_seq_one_letter_code
_entity_poly.pdbx_strand_id
1 'polypeptide(L)'
;MIKISTAGVPPHIDANGDGIGNYNIYQLNDAGYYQNVGKWTAGKKLDLNVRRVRKGLKRWDGLLPLSVCSVNCPRGHYRAYQDQNCCWTCIPCDVSTSVIINETSCTQCPLGYAPNEDLIACKLIPPTSLEYNSPWVVLPAICSTLGIAATLFVVAVFIRYSGTPVIMASGRELCYFMLTGILLCYLVTFILVSKPNVAICAASRILIGLSMSTIYAAILTKTNLLARIFLMQSAGRLDCIVPSAQIAICFGIVSIQLIGSLVWLIIDPPGITVLFPSRKETVLTCKARASHLLISLLYNMFLIIACTLYAFKTRKIPENFNETRLIGFTMYSTSILWLSFG
;
A
#
# COMPACT_ATOMS: atom_id res chain seq x y z
N MET A 1 -34.70 -76.43 22.72
CA MET A 1 -34.49 -76.89 24.11
C MET A 1 -33.66 -75.84 24.83
N ILE A 2 -34.30 -75.00 25.64
CA ILE A 2 -33.68 -73.85 26.33
C ILE A 2 -32.92 -74.40 27.55
N LYS A 3 -31.59 -74.37 27.52
CA LYS A 3 -30.77 -74.63 28.71
C LYS A 3 -30.72 -73.35 29.54
N ILE A 4 -31.48 -73.33 30.64
CA ILE A 4 -31.40 -72.30 31.69
C ILE A 4 -30.02 -72.43 32.33
N SER A 5 -29.12 -71.50 32.01
CA SER A 5 -27.81 -71.42 32.63
C SER A 5 -27.95 -70.75 34.00
N THR A 6 -27.42 -71.41 35.03
CA THR A 6 -27.31 -71.02 36.45
C THR A 6 -28.59 -71.10 37.29
N ALA A 7 -28.61 -72.04 38.24
CA ALA A 7 -29.63 -72.17 39.27
C ALA A 7 -29.56 -70.97 40.24
N GLY A 8 -30.67 -70.23 40.39
CA GLY A 8 -30.90 -69.37 41.55
C GLY A 8 -31.21 -67.87 41.32
N VAL A 9 -31.25 -67.35 40.09
CA VAL A 9 -31.60 -65.94 39.83
C VAL A 9 -32.75 -65.84 38.82
N PRO A 10 -33.87 -65.15 39.13
CA PRO A 10 -34.97 -64.99 38.17
C PRO A 10 -34.51 -64.19 36.95
N PRO A 11 -34.89 -64.60 35.72
CA PRO A 11 -34.54 -63.86 34.52
C PRO A 11 -35.23 -62.51 34.55
N HIS A 12 -34.45 -61.44 34.39
CA HIS A 12 -34.98 -60.10 34.27
C HIS A 12 -35.43 -59.91 32.82
N ILE A 13 -36.75 -59.77 32.63
CA ILE A 13 -37.41 -59.65 31.32
C ILE A 13 -37.98 -58.25 31.22
N ASP A 14 -37.80 -57.60 30.08
CA ASP A 14 -38.36 -56.27 29.84
C ASP A 14 -39.85 -56.31 29.46
N ALA A 15 -40.45 -55.14 29.25
CA ALA A 15 -41.87 -55.02 28.90
C ALA A 15 -42.24 -55.65 27.54
N ASN A 16 -41.25 -55.90 26.67
CA ASN A 16 -41.44 -56.52 25.36
C ASN A 16 -41.25 -58.05 25.40
N GLY A 17 -40.87 -58.61 26.54
CA GLY A 17 -40.60 -60.04 26.70
C GLY A 17 -39.14 -60.43 26.46
N ASP A 18 -38.22 -59.47 26.33
CA ASP A 18 -36.80 -59.72 26.06
C ASP A 18 -35.98 -59.86 27.35
N GLY A 19 -35.12 -60.88 27.41
CA GLY A 19 -34.18 -61.06 28.51
C GLY A 19 -32.96 -60.14 28.40
N ILE A 20 -32.33 -59.80 29.53
CA ILE A 20 -31.09 -59.02 29.53
C ILE A 20 -30.00 -59.75 28.73
N GLY A 21 -29.50 -59.08 27.68
CA GLY A 21 -28.43 -59.59 26.82
C GLY A 21 -27.14 -59.83 27.60
N ASN A 22 -26.59 -61.04 27.52
CA ASN A 22 -25.32 -61.41 28.14
C ASN A 22 -24.54 -62.34 27.21
N TYR A 23 -23.43 -61.86 26.70
CA TYR A 23 -22.70 -62.47 25.60
C TYR A 23 -21.24 -62.68 25.98
N ASN A 24 -20.73 -63.88 25.70
CA ASN A 24 -19.31 -64.18 25.76
C ASN A 24 -18.71 -63.98 24.36
N ILE A 25 -17.57 -63.33 24.28
CA ILE A 25 -16.88 -63.00 23.03
C ILE A 25 -15.73 -63.97 22.87
N TYR A 26 -15.66 -64.62 21.71
CA TYR A 26 -14.63 -65.59 21.38
C TYR A 26 -13.82 -65.15 20.16
N GLN A 27 -12.56 -65.54 20.13
CA GLN A 27 -11.68 -65.37 18.98
C GLN A 27 -11.08 -66.72 18.60
N LEU A 28 -11.02 -67.00 17.30
CA LEU A 28 -10.39 -68.20 16.79
C LEU A 28 -8.87 -68.06 16.89
N ASN A 29 -8.21 -69.04 17.51
CA ASN A 29 -6.77 -69.09 17.62
C ASN A 29 -6.13 -69.86 16.45
N ASP A 30 -4.81 -69.78 16.28
CA ASP A 30 -4.08 -70.42 15.15
C ASP A 30 -4.30 -71.95 15.05
N ALA A 31 -4.55 -72.59 16.20
CA ALA A 31 -4.86 -74.02 16.29
C ALA A 31 -6.34 -74.37 15.96
N GLY A 32 -7.16 -73.41 15.54
CA GLY A 32 -8.57 -73.63 15.18
C GLY A 32 -9.55 -73.69 16.35
N TYR A 33 -9.12 -73.35 17.57
CA TYR A 33 -9.97 -73.36 18.76
C TYR A 33 -10.49 -71.96 19.11
N TYR A 34 -11.78 -71.89 19.48
CA TYR A 34 -12.40 -70.67 20.01
C TYR A 34 -11.92 -70.40 21.44
N GLN A 35 -11.20 -69.31 21.63
CA GLN A 35 -10.78 -68.84 22.95
C GLN A 35 -11.66 -67.69 23.40
N ASN A 36 -12.17 -67.76 24.64
CA ASN A 36 -12.92 -66.64 25.23
C ASN A 36 -11.97 -65.45 25.47
N VAL A 37 -12.31 -64.31 24.88
CA VAL A 37 -11.54 -63.06 24.92
C VAL A 37 -12.29 -61.93 25.62
N GLY A 38 -13.55 -62.11 25.99
CA GLY A 38 -14.30 -61.08 26.68
C GLY A 38 -15.75 -61.44 26.99
N LYS A 39 -16.43 -60.54 27.68
CA LYS A 39 -17.84 -60.64 28.02
C LYS A 39 -18.50 -59.27 27.90
N TRP A 40 -19.72 -59.26 27.37
CA TRP A 40 -20.57 -58.09 27.32
C TRP A 40 -21.90 -58.41 28.00
N THR A 41 -22.34 -57.51 28.88
CA THR A 41 -23.64 -57.61 29.53
C THR A 41 -24.37 -56.30 29.30
N ALA A 42 -25.63 -56.37 28.91
CA ALA A 42 -26.45 -55.19 28.66
C ALA A 42 -26.47 -54.27 29.89
N GLY A 43 -26.28 -52.96 29.65
CA GLY A 43 -26.12 -51.95 30.70
C GLY A 43 -24.73 -51.86 31.33
N LYS A 44 -23.78 -52.74 30.99
CA LYS A 44 -22.38 -52.67 31.45
C LYS A 44 -21.43 -52.34 30.30
N LYS A 45 -20.25 -51.82 30.65
CA LYS A 45 -19.16 -51.64 29.68
C LYS A 45 -18.67 -53.01 29.20
N LEU A 46 -18.28 -53.05 27.92
CA LEU A 46 -17.64 -54.19 27.29
C LEU A 46 -16.33 -54.55 28.00
N ASP A 47 -16.25 -55.76 28.55
CA ASP A 47 -15.03 -56.28 29.17
C ASP A 47 -14.30 -57.18 28.17
N LEU A 48 -13.17 -56.68 27.68
CA LEU A 48 -12.35 -57.35 26.67
C LEU A 48 -10.92 -57.49 27.17
N ASN A 49 -10.39 -58.70 27.07
CA ASN A 49 -8.97 -58.94 27.27
C ASN A 49 -8.20 -58.56 25.99
N VAL A 50 -7.94 -57.26 25.84
CA VAL A 50 -7.25 -56.69 24.66
C VAL A 50 -5.93 -57.40 24.36
N ARG A 51 -5.18 -57.85 25.37
CA ARG A 51 -3.92 -58.59 25.16
C ARG A 51 -4.15 -59.94 24.49
N ARG A 52 -5.18 -60.68 24.88
CA ARG A 52 -5.56 -61.94 24.20
C ARG A 52 -6.05 -61.68 22.80
N VAL A 53 -6.86 -60.64 22.61
CA VAL A 53 -7.35 -60.25 21.28
C VAL A 53 -6.20 -59.96 20.32
N ARG A 54 -5.22 -59.18 20.75
CA ARG A 54 -4.02 -58.85 19.95
C ARG A 54 -3.17 -60.09 19.63
N LYS A 55 -3.00 -61.01 20.58
CA LYS A 55 -2.23 -62.25 20.35
C LYS A 55 -2.83 -63.14 19.27
N GLY A 56 -4.16 -63.16 19.14
CA GLY A 56 -4.84 -63.93 18.09
C GLY A 56 -4.90 -63.22 16.73
N LEU A 57 -4.37 -62.00 16.59
CA LEU A 57 -4.34 -61.23 15.34
C LEU A 57 -2.96 -61.26 14.64
N LYS A 58 -2.09 -62.20 15.05
CA LYS A 58 -0.67 -62.37 14.66
C LYS A 58 -0.32 -62.37 13.17
N ARG A 59 -1.30 -62.30 12.26
CA ARG A 59 -1.09 -62.33 10.80
C ARG A 59 -0.56 -61.02 10.23
N TRP A 60 -0.30 -60.01 11.06
CA TRP A 60 0.18 -58.69 10.64
C TRP A 60 1.37 -58.27 11.51
N ASP A 61 2.52 -58.05 10.87
CA ASP A 61 3.79 -57.65 11.51
C ASP A 61 3.80 -56.16 11.97
N GLY A 62 2.67 -55.61 12.43
CA GLY A 62 2.54 -54.18 12.77
C GLY A 62 1.41 -53.82 13.75
N LEU A 63 1.10 -52.51 13.83
CA LEU A 63 -0.11 -52.02 14.51
C LEU A 63 -1.36 -52.61 13.81
N LEU A 64 -2.40 -52.93 14.60
CA LEU A 64 -3.66 -53.48 14.08
C LEU A 64 -4.17 -52.64 12.90
N PRO A 65 -4.66 -53.27 11.81
CA PRO A 65 -5.21 -52.51 10.69
C PRO A 65 -6.42 -51.73 11.17
N LEU A 66 -6.37 -50.41 11.03
CA LEU A 66 -7.53 -49.55 11.22
C LEU A 66 -8.46 -49.75 10.02
N SER A 67 -9.72 -50.10 10.28
CA SER A 67 -10.77 -50.15 9.26
C SER A 67 -11.21 -48.74 8.88
N VAL A 68 -10.33 -47.97 8.25
CA VAL A 68 -10.57 -46.60 7.79
C VAL A 68 -10.39 -46.51 6.28
N CYS A 69 -11.27 -45.79 5.60
CA CYS A 69 -11.21 -45.58 4.16
C CYS A 69 -10.11 -44.58 3.77
N SER A 70 -10.00 -43.51 4.57
CA SER A 70 -9.05 -42.42 4.35
C SER A 70 -8.35 -42.06 5.65
N VAL A 71 -7.07 -41.70 5.54
CA VAL A 71 -6.27 -41.19 6.66
C VAL A 71 -6.43 -39.67 6.80
N ASN A 72 -6.06 -39.13 7.97
CA ASN A 72 -6.06 -37.69 8.18
C ASN A 72 -5.13 -36.98 7.18
N CYS A 73 -5.59 -35.86 6.62
CA CYS A 73 -4.83 -35.11 5.64
C CYS A 73 -3.61 -34.41 6.26
N PRO A 74 -2.49 -34.28 5.52
CA PRO A 74 -1.36 -33.47 5.94
C PRO A 74 -1.74 -31.99 5.96
N ARG A 75 -0.95 -31.17 6.68
CA ARG A 75 -1.15 -29.71 6.72
C ARG A 75 -1.14 -29.11 5.32
N GLY A 76 -1.98 -28.10 5.10
CA GLY A 76 -2.16 -27.46 3.79
C GLY A 76 -3.05 -28.20 2.80
N HIS A 77 -3.74 -29.28 3.23
CA HIS A 77 -4.70 -30.01 2.42
C HIS A 77 -6.08 -30.01 3.09
N TYR A 78 -7.13 -29.96 2.27
CA TYR A 78 -8.51 -30.08 2.73
C TYR A 78 -9.13 -31.41 2.25
N ARG A 79 -10.13 -31.89 2.98
CA ARG A 79 -10.85 -33.13 2.73
C ARG A 79 -11.95 -32.89 1.70
N ALA A 80 -11.84 -33.53 0.55
CA ALA A 80 -12.94 -33.65 -0.40
C ALA A 80 -13.63 -35.00 -0.19
N TYR A 81 -14.83 -34.97 0.39
CA TYR A 81 -15.66 -36.17 0.57
C TYR A 81 -16.18 -36.68 -0.77
N GLN A 82 -16.17 -38.00 -0.95
CA GLN A 82 -16.82 -38.68 -2.07
C GLN A 82 -18.26 -39.05 -1.70
N ASP A 83 -18.92 -39.89 -2.50
CA ASP A 83 -20.32 -40.34 -2.31
C ASP A 83 -20.61 -41.01 -0.95
N GLN A 84 -19.58 -41.30 -0.13
CA GLN A 84 -19.70 -41.79 1.23
C GLN A 84 -19.06 -40.84 2.25
N ASN A 85 -19.76 -40.57 3.36
CA ASN A 85 -19.32 -39.63 4.41
C ASN A 85 -18.02 -40.03 5.15
N CYS A 86 -17.50 -41.25 4.97
CA CYS A 86 -16.29 -41.74 5.64
C CYS A 86 -15.04 -41.76 4.74
N CYS A 87 -15.20 -41.55 3.44
CA CYS A 87 -14.12 -41.59 2.46
C CYS A 87 -13.87 -40.18 1.91
N TRP A 88 -12.63 -39.70 2.04
CA TRP A 88 -12.21 -38.41 1.49
C TRP A 88 -10.86 -38.51 0.78
N THR A 89 -10.65 -37.61 -0.18
CA THR A 89 -9.35 -37.38 -0.80
C THR A 89 -8.77 -36.07 -0.28
N CYS A 90 -7.46 -36.05 -0.01
CA CYS A 90 -6.77 -34.84 0.42
C CYS A 90 -6.35 -34.01 -0.80
N ILE A 91 -6.92 -32.81 -0.95
CA ILE A 91 -6.60 -31.89 -2.05
C ILE A 91 -5.72 -30.76 -1.51
N PRO A 92 -4.61 -30.41 -2.20
CA PRO A 92 -3.74 -29.31 -1.78
C PRO A 92 -4.47 -27.96 -1.88
N CYS A 93 -4.30 -27.12 -0.87
CA CYS A 93 -4.78 -25.74 -0.82
C CYS A 93 -3.59 -24.79 -1.00
N ASP A 94 -3.80 -23.66 -1.68
CA ASP A 94 -2.77 -22.60 -1.76
C ASP A 94 -2.64 -21.88 -0.41
N VAL A 95 -1.77 -22.42 0.44
CA VAL A 95 -1.47 -21.92 1.78
C VAL A 95 -0.91 -20.51 1.80
N SER A 96 -0.54 -19.95 0.64
CA SER A 96 -0.01 -18.59 0.55
C SER A 96 -1.10 -17.52 0.48
N THR A 97 -2.32 -17.89 0.09
CA THR A 97 -3.43 -16.95 -0.15
C THR A 97 -4.76 -17.40 0.44
N SER A 98 -4.86 -18.66 0.86
CA SER A 98 -6.12 -19.31 1.22
C SER A 98 -6.05 -19.97 2.60
N VAL A 99 -7.22 -20.05 3.25
CA VAL A 99 -7.43 -20.70 4.54
C VAL A 99 -8.29 -21.94 4.38
N ILE A 100 -8.13 -22.89 5.28
CA ILE A 100 -8.88 -24.14 5.31
C ILE A 100 -9.98 -24.01 6.36
N ILE A 101 -11.23 -24.01 5.93
CA ILE A 101 -12.40 -23.91 6.81
C ILE A 101 -12.93 -25.32 7.07
N ASN A 102 -13.04 -25.67 8.36
CA ASN A 102 -13.59 -26.94 8.84
C ASN A 102 -12.94 -28.19 8.23
N GLU A 103 -11.68 -28.08 7.79
CA GLU A 103 -10.95 -29.15 7.07
C GLU A 103 -11.59 -29.62 5.75
N THR A 104 -12.65 -28.98 5.26
CA THR A 104 -13.43 -29.46 4.10
C THR A 104 -13.46 -28.50 2.92
N SER A 105 -13.11 -27.23 3.14
CA SER A 105 -13.07 -26.24 2.08
C SER A 105 -11.82 -25.38 2.18
N CYS A 106 -11.28 -25.03 1.01
CA CYS A 106 -10.18 -24.09 0.85
C CYS A 106 -10.77 -22.78 0.30
N THR A 107 -10.74 -21.73 1.11
CA THR A 107 -11.31 -20.42 0.74
C THR A 107 -10.22 -19.38 0.72
N GLN A 108 -10.20 -18.60 -0.34
CA GLN A 108 -9.20 -17.57 -0.55
C GLN A 108 -9.47 -16.35 0.33
N CYS A 109 -8.43 -15.80 0.96
CA CYS A 109 -8.56 -14.61 1.78
C CYS A 109 -8.94 -13.38 0.93
N PRO A 110 -9.70 -12.42 1.52
CA PRO A 110 -9.99 -11.15 0.86
C PRO A 110 -8.70 -10.32 0.68
N LEU A 111 -8.75 -9.36 -0.25
CA LEU A 111 -7.61 -8.46 -0.51
C LEU A 111 -7.21 -7.71 0.78
N GLY A 112 -5.91 -7.66 1.05
CA GLY A 112 -5.36 -7.06 2.26
C GLY A 112 -5.29 -7.99 3.47
N TYR A 113 -5.68 -9.26 3.31
CA TYR A 113 -5.57 -10.27 4.34
C TYR A 113 -4.70 -11.43 3.87
N ALA A 114 -3.83 -11.92 4.75
CA ALA A 114 -3.00 -13.10 4.55
C ALA A 114 -3.45 -14.22 5.49
N PRO A 115 -3.30 -15.50 5.11
CA PRO A 115 -3.59 -16.61 6.01
C PRO A 115 -2.66 -16.58 7.24
N ASN A 116 -3.19 -16.95 8.40
CA ASN A 116 -2.40 -17.16 9.61
C ASN A 116 -1.56 -18.46 9.51
N GLU A 117 -0.57 -18.64 10.39
CA GLU A 117 0.29 -19.84 10.43
C GLU A 117 -0.52 -21.15 10.55
N ASP A 118 -1.65 -21.11 11.27
CA ASP A 118 -2.54 -22.26 11.44
C ASP A 118 -3.46 -22.51 10.24
N LEU A 119 -3.50 -21.61 9.25
CA LEU A 119 -4.38 -21.66 8.06
C LEU A 119 -5.90 -21.65 8.36
N ILE A 120 -6.32 -21.26 9.57
CA ILE A 120 -7.73 -21.26 10.00
C ILE A 120 -8.40 -19.89 9.77
N ALA A 121 -7.63 -18.81 9.79
CA ALA A 121 -8.15 -17.45 9.74
C ALA A 121 -7.29 -16.52 8.86
N CYS A 122 -7.96 -15.56 8.23
CA CYS A 122 -7.32 -14.50 7.45
C CYS A 122 -6.97 -13.33 8.38
N LYS A 123 -5.69 -12.96 8.45
CA LYS A 123 -5.16 -11.86 9.26
C LYS A 123 -4.87 -10.64 8.38
N LEU A 124 -5.24 -9.45 8.85
CA LEU A 124 -4.98 -8.20 8.14
C LEU A 124 -3.47 -7.97 7.99
N ILE A 125 -3.03 -7.67 6.78
CA ILE A 125 -1.63 -7.32 6.49
C ILE A 125 -1.41 -5.86 6.87
N PRO A 126 -0.53 -5.55 7.83
CA PRO A 126 -0.30 -4.18 8.28
C PRO A 126 0.23 -3.33 7.11
N PRO A 127 -0.35 -2.16 6.82
CA PRO A 127 0.09 -1.33 5.72
C PRO A 127 1.49 -0.79 5.99
N THR A 128 2.42 -1.15 5.12
CA THR A 128 3.78 -0.59 5.11
C THR A 128 3.76 0.77 4.40
N SER A 129 4.38 1.77 5.01
CA SER A 129 4.74 3.03 4.32
C SER A 129 6.07 2.85 3.60
N LEU A 130 6.44 3.79 2.72
CA LEU A 130 7.75 3.77 2.09
C LEU A 130 8.85 3.63 3.16
N GLU A 131 9.70 2.62 2.99
CA GLU A 131 10.85 2.42 3.84
C GLU A 131 11.89 3.51 3.53
N TYR A 132 12.31 4.25 4.57
CA TYR A 132 13.33 5.30 4.44
C TYR A 132 14.67 4.79 3.91
N ASN A 133 14.95 3.49 4.09
CA ASN A 133 16.19 2.85 3.62
C ASN A 133 16.13 2.40 2.15
N SER A 134 15.00 2.58 1.46
CA SER A 134 14.90 2.27 0.04
C SER A 134 15.74 3.26 -0.78
N PRO A 135 16.56 2.79 -1.75
CA PRO A 135 17.38 3.68 -2.57
C PRO A 135 16.55 4.72 -3.33
N TRP A 136 15.31 4.37 -3.65
CA TRP A 136 14.33 5.25 -4.31
C TRP A 136 13.88 6.44 -3.45
N VAL A 137 14.04 6.35 -2.13
CA VAL A 137 13.73 7.42 -1.17
C VAL A 137 15.00 8.19 -0.78
N VAL A 138 16.08 7.45 -0.53
CA VAL A 138 17.37 8.02 -0.09
C VAL A 138 17.94 8.96 -1.14
N LEU A 139 17.91 8.58 -2.42
CA LEU A 139 18.51 9.39 -3.48
C LEU A 139 17.81 10.76 -3.63
N PRO A 140 16.47 10.87 -3.78
CA PRO A 140 15.78 12.16 -3.78
C PRO A 140 15.99 12.96 -2.48
N ALA A 141 16.01 12.30 -1.32
CA ALA A 141 16.22 12.98 -0.05
C ALA A 141 17.61 13.65 0.00
N ILE A 142 18.68 12.96 -0.40
CA ILE A 142 20.03 13.52 -0.46
C ILE A 142 20.07 14.71 -1.44
N CYS A 143 19.54 14.53 -2.66
CA CYS A 143 19.48 15.62 -3.64
C CYS A 143 18.73 16.85 -3.10
N SER A 144 17.61 16.66 -2.41
CA SER A 144 16.85 17.75 -1.80
C SER A 144 17.56 18.38 -0.61
N THR A 145 18.26 17.62 0.23
CA THR A 145 19.08 18.21 1.31
C THR A 145 20.21 19.09 0.77
N LEU A 146 20.92 18.63 -0.27
CA LEU A 146 21.95 19.42 -0.94
C LEU A 146 21.35 20.66 -1.62
N GLY A 147 20.18 20.52 -2.26
CA GLY A 147 19.44 21.62 -2.85
C GLY A 147 19.03 22.69 -1.83
N ILE A 148 18.52 22.28 -0.66
CA ILE A 148 18.19 23.21 0.44
C ILE A 148 19.45 23.92 0.93
N ALA A 149 20.55 23.19 1.17
CA ALA A 149 21.80 23.79 1.62
C ALA A 149 22.34 24.81 0.61
N ALA A 150 22.33 24.48 -0.68
CA ALA A 150 22.72 25.40 -1.76
C ALA A 150 21.80 26.62 -1.83
N THR A 151 20.48 26.43 -1.68
CA THR A 151 19.51 27.54 -1.72
C THR A 151 19.71 28.48 -0.53
N LEU A 152 19.91 27.94 0.68
CA LEU A 152 20.19 28.73 1.87
C LEU A 152 21.51 29.48 1.77
N PHE A 153 22.55 28.85 1.19
CA PHE A 153 23.81 29.51 0.89
C PHE A 153 23.61 30.70 -0.05
N VAL A 154 22.87 30.52 -1.16
CA VAL A 154 22.56 31.61 -2.10
C VAL A 154 21.77 32.72 -1.41
N VAL A 155 20.76 32.39 -0.60
CA VAL A 155 20.00 33.38 0.18
C VAL A 155 20.91 34.17 1.12
N ALA A 156 21.82 33.51 1.84
CA ALA A 156 22.77 34.17 2.74
C ALA A 156 23.70 35.13 1.99
N VAL A 157 24.21 34.73 0.83
CA VAL A 157 25.01 35.60 -0.05
C VAL A 157 24.18 36.80 -0.52
N PHE A 158 22.94 36.59 -0.95
CA PHE A 158 22.05 37.66 -1.41
C PHE A 158 21.74 38.68 -0.30
N ILE A 159 21.54 38.22 0.94
CA ILE A 159 21.33 39.09 2.10
C ILE A 159 22.61 39.89 2.39
N ARG A 160 23.77 39.21 2.46
CA ARG A 160 25.06 39.83 2.81
C ARG A 160 25.53 40.88 1.81
N TYR A 161 25.29 40.64 0.53
CA TYR A 161 25.69 41.50 -0.59
C TYR A 161 24.50 42.26 -1.21
N SER A 162 23.39 42.38 -0.49
CA SER A 162 22.14 42.97 -0.97
C SER A 162 22.30 44.37 -1.58
N GLY A 163 23.26 45.16 -1.08
CA GLY A 163 23.59 46.51 -1.59
C GLY A 163 24.48 46.57 -2.83
N THR A 164 24.91 45.43 -3.39
CA THR A 164 25.71 45.42 -4.63
C THR A 164 24.87 45.83 -5.83
N PRO A 165 25.41 46.63 -6.77
CA PRO A 165 24.65 47.13 -7.92
C PRO A 165 24.09 46.00 -8.80
N VAL A 166 24.76 44.84 -8.82
CA VAL A 166 24.31 43.64 -9.54
C VAL A 166 22.98 43.12 -8.99
N ILE A 167 22.87 42.96 -7.66
CA ILE A 167 21.65 42.44 -7.01
C ILE A 167 20.52 43.47 -7.06
N MET A 168 20.84 44.76 -6.92
CA MET A 168 19.86 45.83 -7.05
C MET A 168 19.28 45.93 -8.47
N ALA A 169 20.12 45.78 -9.50
CA ALA A 169 19.66 45.84 -10.90
C ALA A 169 18.80 44.63 -11.31
N SER A 170 19.06 43.45 -10.74
CA SER A 170 18.35 42.20 -11.09
C SER A 170 16.93 42.08 -10.50
N GLY A 171 16.54 42.99 -9.60
CA GLY A 171 15.25 42.97 -8.91
C GLY A 171 15.28 42.08 -7.66
N ARG A 172 15.84 42.61 -6.57
CA ARG A 172 16.07 41.92 -5.29
C ARG A 172 14.84 41.15 -4.78
N GLU A 173 13.68 41.80 -4.78
CA GLU A 173 12.43 41.22 -4.26
C GLU A 173 11.97 40.00 -5.07
N LEU A 174 12.03 40.07 -6.40
CA LEU A 174 11.68 38.96 -7.30
C LEU A 174 12.63 37.77 -7.12
N CYS A 175 13.92 38.03 -6.87
CA CYS A 175 14.89 36.98 -6.62
C CYS A 175 14.60 36.24 -5.31
N TYR A 176 14.25 36.95 -4.22
CA TYR A 176 13.83 36.31 -2.97
C TYR A 176 12.54 35.52 -3.12
N PHE A 177 11.57 36.03 -3.89
CA PHE A 177 10.33 35.32 -4.19
C PHE A 177 10.59 34.01 -4.94
N MET A 178 11.46 34.05 -5.96
CA MET A 178 11.89 32.87 -6.71
C MET A 178 12.64 31.85 -5.84
N LEU A 179 13.59 32.31 -5.00
CA LEU A 179 14.34 31.45 -4.07
C LEU A 179 13.41 30.77 -3.05
N THR A 180 12.34 31.45 -2.62
CA THR A 180 11.31 30.88 -1.75
C THR A 180 10.58 29.73 -2.45
N GLY A 181 10.22 29.89 -3.72
CA GLY A 181 9.62 28.82 -4.53
C GLY A 181 10.56 27.62 -4.68
N ILE A 182 11.84 27.86 -4.96
CA ILE A 182 12.87 26.80 -5.07
C ILE A 182 13.02 26.04 -3.74
N LEU A 183 13.10 26.76 -2.62
CA LEU A 183 13.16 26.15 -1.30
C LEU A 183 11.93 25.28 -1.03
N LEU A 184 10.73 25.77 -1.37
CA LEU A 184 9.49 25.02 -1.24
C LEU A 184 9.51 23.75 -2.11
N CYS A 185 10.03 23.79 -3.34
CA CYS A 185 10.16 22.58 -4.17
C CYS A 185 10.99 21.49 -3.49
N TYR A 186 12.14 21.84 -2.89
CA TYR A 186 12.96 20.86 -2.18
C TYR A 186 12.29 20.36 -0.89
N LEU A 187 11.55 21.21 -0.18
CA LEU A 187 10.79 20.81 1.02
C LEU A 187 9.63 19.85 0.67
N VAL A 188 8.97 20.03 -0.47
CA VAL A 188 7.90 19.16 -0.95
C VAL A 188 8.38 17.72 -1.12
N THR A 189 9.65 17.49 -1.47
CA THR A 189 10.23 16.13 -1.54
C THR A 189 10.08 15.39 -0.21
N PHE A 190 10.34 16.04 0.93
CA PHE A 190 10.20 15.41 2.24
C PHE A 190 8.75 15.18 2.63
N ILE A 191 7.84 16.08 2.23
CA ILE A 191 6.40 15.91 2.43
C ILE A 191 5.90 14.67 1.67
N LEU A 192 6.37 14.46 0.43
CA LEU A 192 6.01 13.30 -0.39
C LEU A 192 6.53 11.97 0.17
N VAL A 193 7.70 11.98 0.81
CA VAL A 193 8.30 10.79 1.44
C VAL A 193 7.67 10.46 2.80
N SER A 194 7.14 11.47 3.48
CA SER A 194 6.57 11.31 4.82
C SER A 194 5.39 10.34 4.84
N LYS A 195 5.19 9.66 5.98
CA LYS A 195 4.09 8.70 6.16
C LYS A 195 2.74 9.34 5.75
N PRO A 196 1.99 8.77 4.80
CA PRO A 196 0.74 9.36 4.33
C PRO A 196 -0.25 9.61 5.48
N ASN A 197 -0.66 10.86 5.62
CA ASN A 197 -1.74 11.30 6.49
C ASN A 197 -2.60 12.30 5.71
N VAL A 198 -3.85 12.53 6.12
CA VAL A 198 -4.78 13.47 5.47
C VAL A 198 -4.14 14.85 5.27
N ALA A 199 -3.45 15.36 6.30
CA ALA A 199 -2.74 16.64 6.22
C ALA A 199 -1.56 16.62 5.24
N ILE A 200 -0.77 15.54 5.21
CA ILE A 200 0.36 15.38 4.29
C ILE A 200 -0.13 15.27 2.85
N CYS A 201 -1.21 14.54 2.61
CA CYS A 201 -1.84 14.43 1.30
C CYS A 201 -2.43 15.76 0.81
N ALA A 202 -3.01 16.55 1.72
CA ALA A 202 -3.46 17.90 1.39
C ALA A 202 -2.28 18.82 1.04
N ALA A 203 -1.24 18.81 1.88
CA ALA A 203 -0.04 19.60 1.70
C ALA A 203 0.68 19.26 0.40
N SER A 204 0.89 17.97 0.09
CA SER A 204 1.54 17.55 -1.15
C SER A 204 0.75 18.02 -2.37
N ARG A 205 -0.58 17.93 -2.34
CA ARG A 205 -1.45 18.39 -3.44
C ARG A 205 -1.34 19.91 -3.68
N ILE A 206 -1.29 20.71 -2.63
CA ILE A 206 -1.21 22.18 -2.75
C ILE A 206 0.22 22.62 -3.09
N LEU A 207 1.21 22.15 -2.34
CA LEU A 207 2.57 22.70 -2.41
C LEU A 207 3.30 22.32 -3.70
N ILE A 208 2.99 21.19 -4.35
CA ILE A 208 3.58 20.84 -5.66
C ILE A 208 3.24 21.93 -6.69
N GLY A 209 1.95 22.27 -6.83
CA GLY A 209 1.53 23.31 -7.77
C GLY A 209 1.96 24.71 -7.35
N LEU A 210 1.89 25.02 -6.05
CA LEU A 210 2.21 26.34 -5.51
C LEU A 210 3.70 26.69 -5.63
N SER A 211 4.59 25.72 -5.38
CA SER A 211 6.05 25.91 -5.47
C SER A 211 6.50 26.20 -6.91
N MET A 212 5.96 25.49 -7.88
CA MET A 212 6.25 25.75 -9.30
C MET A 212 5.65 27.09 -9.74
N SER A 213 4.40 27.38 -9.33
CA SER A 213 3.74 28.64 -9.64
C SER A 213 4.51 29.86 -9.08
N THR A 214 5.08 29.76 -7.88
CA THR A 214 5.90 30.85 -7.28
C THR A 214 7.17 31.11 -8.09
N ILE A 215 7.87 30.08 -8.54
CA ILE A 215 9.07 30.21 -9.40
C ILE A 215 8.70 30.86 -10.73
N TYR A 216 7.72 30.31 -11.44
CA TYR A 216 7.35 30.79 -12.77
C TYR A 216 6.66 32.16 -12.74
N ALA A 217 5.93 32.50 -11.68
CA ALA A 217 5.38 33.84 -11.50
C ALA A 217 6.49 34.91 -11.40
N ALA A 218 7.57 34.62 -10.66
CA ALA A 218 8.72 35.53 -10.58
C ALA A 218 9.43 35.69 -11.93
N ILE A 219 9.68 34.58 -12.63
CA ILE A 219 10.33 34.59 -13.96
C ILE A 219 9.45 35.33 -14.97
N LEU A 220 8.14 35.06 -15.00
CA LEU A 220 7.20 35.71 -15.90
C LEU A 220 7.14 37.22 -15.65
N THR A 221 7.02 37.63 -14.38
CA THR A 221 6.96 39.05 -14.01
C THR A 221 8.24 39.77 -14.41
N LYS A 222 9.39 39.14 -14.17
CA LYS A 222 10.71 39.68 -14.55
C LYS A 222 10.86 39.80 -16.07
N THR A 223 10.53 38.77 -16.83
CA THR A 223 10.64 38.77 -18.30
C THR A 223 9.60 39.70 -18.95
N ASN A 224 8.41 39.83 -18.38
CA ASN A 224 7.39 40.78 -18.84
C ASN A 224 7.86 42.23 -18.66
N LEU A 225 8.45 42.56 -17.51
CA LEU A 225 9.05 43.88 -17.28
C LEU A 225 10.12 44.19 -18.34
N LEU A 226 11.07 43.27 -18.55
CA LEU A 226 12.14 43.45 -19.53
C LEU A 226 11.58 43.62 -20.95
N ALA A 227 10.57 42.83 -21.32
CA ALA A 227 9.89 43.00 -22.60
C ALA A 227 9.23 44.37 -22.73
N ARG A 228 8.59 44.88 -21.66
CA ARG A 228 8.00 46.23 -21.65
C ARG A 228 9.06 47.32 -21.74
N ILE A 229 10.21 47.18 -21.09
CA ILE A 229 11.26 48.21 -21.11
C ILE A 229 11.93 48.28 -22.49
N PHE A 230 12.25 47.14 -23.10
CA PHE A 230 13.12 47.09 -24.27
C PHE A 230 12.40 46.90 -25.61
N LEU A 231 11.20 46.30 -25.64
CA LEU A 231 10.52 45.94 -26.90
C LEU A 231 9.25 46.75 -27.15
N MET A 232 8.60 47.23 -26.09
CA MET A 232 7.40 48.04 -26.19
C MET A 232 7.71 49.43 -25.65
N GLN A 233 8.00 50.40 -26.52
CA GLN A 233 8.02 51.83 -26.18
C GLN A 233 6.60 52.31 -25.81
N SER A 234 5.95 51.66 -24.85
CA SER A 234 4.59 51.96 -24.44
C SER A 234 4.64 53.19 -23.54
N ALA A 235 4.15 54.31 -24.05
CA ALA A 235 3.99 55.59 -23.36
C ALA A 235 2.90 55.56 -22.25
N GLY A 236 2.48 54.38 -21.78
CA GLY A 236 1.46 54.20 -20.75
C GLY A 236 2.08 53.79 -19.41
N ARG A 237 1.64 54.46 -18.33
CA ARG A 237 2.11 54.38 -16.93
C ARG A 237 3.03 53.20 -16.60
N LEU A 238 4.23 53.58 -16.16
CA LEU A 238 5.32 52.72 -15.69
C LEU A 238 5.06 52.11 -14.30
N ASP A 239 3.80 51.85 -13.92
CA ASP A 239 3.46 51.40 -12.56
C ASP A 239 4.04 50.01 -12.23
N CYS A 240 4.40 49.21 -13.25
CA CYS A 240 5.08 47.91 -13.07
C CYS A 240 6.59 48.01 -12.81
N ILE A 241 7.19 49.20 -12.83
CA ILE A 241 8.61 49.39 -12.46
C ILE A 241 8.79 49.32 -10.94
N VAL A 242 7.76 49.68 -10.18
CA VAL A 242 7.83 49.70 -8.72
C VAL A 242 7.94 48.27 -8.19
N PRO A 243 8.95 47.94 -7.35
CA PRO A 243 9.13 46.58 -6.81
C PRO A 243 7.87 46.02 -6.13
N SER A 244 7.13 46.87 -5.41
CA SER A 244 5.87 46.50 -4.76
C SER A 244 4.79 46.03 -5.74
N ALA A 245 4.71 46.65 -6.92
CA ALA A 245 3.76 46.25 -7.97
C ALA A 245 4.16 44.89 -8.60
N GLN A 246 5.45 44.61 -8.73
CA GLN A 246 5.95 43.33 -9.24
C GLN A 246 5.64 42.17 -8.29
N ILE A 247 5.84 42.38 -6.99
CA ILE A 247 5.47 41.41 -5.96
C ILE A 247 3.95 41.20 -5.95
N ALA A 248 3.16 42.26 -6.07
CA ALA A 248 1.69 42.16 -6.14
C ALA A 248 1.23 41.32 -7.35
N ILE A 249 1.85 41.48 -8.52
CA ILE A 249 1.58 40.64 -9.70
C ILE A 249 1.94 39.18 -9.41
N CYS A 250 3.10 38.91 -8.79
CA CYS A 250 3.50 37.55 -8.42
C CYS A 250 2.48 36.90 -7.47
N PHE A 251 2.07 37.62 -6.42
CA PHE A 251 1.03 37.14 -5.50
C PHE A 251 -0.31 36.91 -6.21
N GLY A 252 -0.69 37.78 -7.16
CA GLY A 252 -1.90 37.59 -7.96
C GLY A 252 -1.86 36.27 -8.74
N ILE A 253 -0.77 36.00 -9.45
CA ILE A 253 -0.57 34.77 -10.22
C ILE A 253 -0.61 33.54 -9.29
N VAL A 254 0.16 33.56 -8.19
CA VAL A 254 0.22 32.45 -7.23
C VAL A 254 -1.12 32.21 -6.52
N SER A 255 -1.87 33.28 -6.24
CA SER A 255 -3.19 33.18 -5.61
C SER A 255 -4.21 32.46 -6.50
N ILE A 256 -4.13 32.61 -7.82
CA ILE A 256 -4.99 31.87 -8.75
C ILE A 256 -4.74 30.36 -8.61
N GLN A 257 -3.48 29.93 -8.56
CA GLN A 257 -3.13 28.52 -8.32
C GLN A 257 -3.60 28.05 -6.94
N LEU A 258 -3.42 28.86 -5.91
CA LEU A 258 -3.81 28.52 -4.54
C LEU A 258 -5.33 28.33 -4.44
N ILE A 259 -6.12 29.30 -4.94
CA ILE A 259 -7.59 29.24 -4.93
C ILE A 259 -8.07 28.03 -5.73
N GLY A 260 -7.53 27.79 -6.93
CA GLY A 260 -7.88 26.62 -7.73
C GLY A 260 -7.60 25.30 -7.01
N SER A 261 -6.45 25.20 -6.33
CA SER A 261 -6.07 24.02 -5.55
C SER A 261 -6.99 23.81 -4.35
N LEU A 262 -7.37 24.88 -3.64
CA LEU A 262 -8.30 24.83 -2.50
C LEU A 262 -9.71 24.44 -2.92
N VAL A 263 -10.25 25.05 -3.99
CA VAL A 263 -11.56 24.68 -4.55
C VAL A 263 -11.58 23.20 -4.93
N TRP A 264 -10.51 22.71 -5.57
CA TRP A 264 -10.43 21.29 -5.92
C TRP A 264 -10.33 20.38 -4.70
N LEU A 265 -9.63 20.81 -3.64
CA LEU A 265 -9.54 20.06 -2.40
C LEU A 265 -10.90 19.94 -1.69
N ILE A 266 -11.81 20.92 -1.88
CA ILE A 266 -13.19 20.85 -1.38
C ILE A 266 -14.01 19.85 -2.20
N ILE A 267 -13.86 19.84 -3.53
CA ILE A 267 -14.58 18.92 -4.44
C ILE A 267 -14.11 17.47 -4.25
N ASP A 268 -12.79 17.24 -4.13
CA ASP A 268 -12.18 15.94 -3.89
C ASP A 268 -11.34 15.97 -2.61
N PRO A 269 -11.95 15.68 -1.45
CA PRO A 269 -11.27 15.78 -0.16
C PRO A 269 -10.06 14.84 -0.08
N PRO A 270 -8.96 15.30 0.55
CA PRO A 270 -7.77 14.49 0.74
C PRO A 270 -8.12 13.31 1.64
N GLY A 271 -7.68 12.14 1.24
CA GLY A 271 -7.89 10.92 2.01
C GLY A 271 -6.68 10.01 1.88
N ILE A 272 -6.72 8.90 2.59
CA ILE A 272 -5.70 7.87 2.55
C ILE A 272 -6.38 6.61 1.99
N THR A 273 -5.69 5.88 1.14
CA THR A 273 -6.14 4.59 0.60
C THR A 273 -5.04 3.56 0.79
N VAL A 274 -5.44 2.31 0.92
CA VAL A 274 -4.51 1.18 0.92
C VAL A 274 -4.53 0.59 -0.48
N LEU A 275 -3.35 0.57 -1.11
CA LEU A 275 -3.13 -0.09 -2.38
C LEU A 275 -2.60 -1.50 -2.12
N PHE A 276 -3.07 -2.44 -2.93
CA PHE A 276 -2.68 -3.86 -2.88
C PHE A 276 -1.87 -4.20 -4.14
N PRO A 277 -0.56 -3.85 -4.21
CA PRO A 277 0.27 -4.16 -5.38
C PRO A 277 0.42 -5.68 -5.57
N SER A 278 0.41 -6.44 -4.48
CA SER A 278 0.43 -7.90 -4.46
C SER A 278 -0.48 -8.41 -3.34
N ARG A 279 -0.77 -9.72 -3.33
CA ARG A 279 -1.59 -10.34 -2.27
C ARG A 279 -0.94 -10.34 -0.90
N LYS A 280 0.39 -10.20 -0.84
CA LYS A 280 1.18 -10.22 0.40
C LYS A 280 1.62 -8.84 0.86
N GLU A 281 1.34 -7.81 0.07
CA GLU A 281 1.86 -6.47 0.30
C GLU A 281 0.73 -5.45 0.32
N THR A 282 0.77 -4.56 1.31
CA THR A 282 -0.19 -3.48 1.47
C THR A 282 0.57 -2.17 1.61
N VAL A 283 0.29 -1.22 0.73
CA VAL A 283 0.98 0.07 0.71
C VAL A 283 -0.02 1.17 1.03
N LEU A 284 0.31 1.99 2.02
CA LEU A 284 -0.47 3.18 2.33
C LEU A 284 -0.15 4.29 1.33
N THR A 285 -1.17 4.86 0.68
CA THR A 285 -0.99 5.93 -0.31
C THR A 285 -2.00 7.06 -0.07
N CYS A 286 -1.69 8.25 -0.57
CA CYS A 286 -2.68 9.31 -0.63
C CYS A 286 -3.75 8.98 -1.67
N LYS A 287 -5.02 9.16 -1.32
CA LYS A 287 -6.12 9.16 -2.27
C LYS A 287 -5.80 10.21 -3.31
N ALA A 288 -5.51 9.80 -4.55
CA ALA A 288 -5.21 10.70 -5.64
C ALA A 288 -5.98 10.22 -6.87
N ARG A 289 -6.89 11.05 -7.37
CA ARG A 289 -7.44 10.88 -8.71
C ARG A 289 -6.47 11.50 -9.71
N ALA A 290 -6.25 10.82 -10.84
CA ALA A 290 -5.45 11.33 -11.94
C ALA A 290 -5.89 12.75 -12.39
N SER A 291 -7.18 13.08 -12.26
CA SER A 291 -7.74 14.39 -12.60
C SER A 291 -7.18 15.55 -11.78
N HIS A 292 -6.91 15.38 -10.49
CA HIS A 292 -6.32 16.45 -9.67
C HIS A 292 -4.91 16.79 -10.14
N LEU A 293 -4.09 15.77 -10.41
CA LEU A 293 -2.73 15.97 -10.90
C LEU A 293 -2.76 16.71 -12.23
N LEU A 294 -3.60 16.27 -13.17
CA LEU A 294 -3.77 16.89 -14.48
C LEU A 294 -4.17 18.37 -14.37
N ILE A 295 -5.17 18.71 -13.55
CA ILE A 295 -5.66 20.10 -13.44
C ILE A 295 -4.62 21.02 -12.79
N SER A 296 -3.96 20.57 -11.72
CA SER A 296 -2.89 21.35 -11.09
C SER A 296 -1.68 21.53 -12.01
N LEU A 297 -1.44 20.57 -12.91
CA LEU A 297 -0.36 20.63 -13.90
C LEU A 297 -0.69 21.55 -15.07
N LEU A 298 -1.95 21.64 -15.49
CA LEU A 298 -2.36 22.48 -16.62
C LEU A 298 -2.05 23.97 -16.40
N TYR A 299 -2.31 24.50 -15.20
CA TYR A 299 -1.98 25.89 -14.90
C TYR A 299 -0.47 26.14 -14.91
N ASN A 300 0.31 25.22 -14.35
CA ASN A 300 1.77 25.30 -14.38
C ASN A 300 2.31 25.21 -15.81
N MET A 301 1.76 24.32 -16.65
CA MET A 301 2.09 24.23 -18.08
C MET A 301 1.80 25.54 -18.81
N PHE A 302 0.66 26.17 -18.54
CA PHE A 302 0.33 27.48 -19.10
C PHE A 302 1.38 28.54 -18.70
N LEU A 303 1.79 28.58 -17.41
CA LEU A 303 2.83 29.50 -16.95
C LEU A 303 4.18 29.24 -17.63
N ILE A 304 4.57 27.98 -17.81
CA ILE A 304 5.82 27.59 -18.46
C ILE A 304 5.83 28.03 -19.94
N ILE A 305 4.73 27.79 -20.65
CA ILE A 305 4.57 28.22 -22.04
C ILE A 305 4.65 29.75 -22.12
N ALA A 306 3.93 30.47 -21.25
CA ALA A 306 3.99 31.93 -21.21
C ALA A 306 5.43 32.41 -20.95
N CYS A 307 6.10 31.88 -19.94
CA CYS A 307 7.50 32.21 -19.63
C CYS A 307 8.42 31.91 -20.82
N THR A 308 8.22 30.81 -21.53
CA THR A 308 9.02 30.43 -22.71
C THR A 308 8.80 31.42 -23.86
N LEU A 309 7.56 31.82 -24.12
CA LEU A 309 7.22 32.82 -25.14
C LEU A 309 7.85 34.18 -24.83
N TYR A 310 7.78 34.63 -23.57
CA TYR A 310 8.40 35.88 -23.14
C TYR A 310 9.94 35.82 -23.13
N ALA A 311 10.52 34.68 -22.74
CA ALA A 311 11.96 34.45 -22.83
C ALA A 311 12.45 34.49 -24.30
N PHE A 312 11.69 33.92 -25.23
CA PHE A 312 12.00 33.99 -26.66
C PHE A 312 11.95 35.43 -27.18
N LYS A 313 10.91 36.20 -26.81
CA LYS A 313 10.78 37.62 -27.20
C LYS A 313 11.95 38.47 -26.69
N THR A 314 12.41 38.20 -25.46
CA THR A 314 13.49 38.98 -24.81
C THR A 314 14.90 38.56 -25.24
N ARG A 315 15.07 37.50 -26.04
CA ARG A 315 16.38 37.01 -26.51
C ARG A 315 17.19 38.01 -27.32
N LYS A 316 16.55 38.99 -27.98
CA LYS A 316 17.20 39.99 -28.83
C LYS A 316 17.66 41.26 -28.09
N ILE A 317 17.48 41.33 -26.77
CA ILE A 317 17.94 42.46 -25.95
C ILE A 317 19.49 42.47 -25.92
N PRO A 318 20.16 43.61 -26.19
CA PRO A 318 21.61 43.67 -26.42
C PRO A 318 22.46 43.16 -25.24
N GLU A 319 23.58 42.54 -25.59
CA GLU A 319 24.44 41.59 -24.85
C GLU A 319 25.08 42.06 -23.52
N ASN A 320 24.82 43.27 -23.03
CA ASN A 320 25.44 43.74 -21.77
C ASN A 320 24.90 43.02 -20.52
N PHE A 321 23.90 42.15 -20.65
CA PHE A 321 23.37 41.31 -19.56
C PHE A 321 23.25 39.84 -20.00
N ASN A 322 24.24 39.02 -19.64
CA ASN A 322 24.24 37.55 -19.80
C ASN A 322 23.02 36.84 -19.16
N GLU A 323 22.29 37.57 -18.31
CA GLU A 323 21.12 37.11 -17.56
C GLU A 323 19.97 36.63 -18.45
N THR A 324 19.60 37.37 -19.49
CA THR A 324 18.46 37.01 -20.37
C THR A 324 18.74 35.72 -21.14
N ARG A 325 20.01 35.48 -21.51
CA ARG A 325 20.43 34.24 -22.17
C ARG A 325 20.30 33.03 -21.24
N LEU A 326 20.70 33.19 -19.97
CA LEU A 326 20.57 32.16 -18.96
C LEU A 326 19.10 31.82 -18.68
N ILE A 327 18.23 32.84 -18.55
CA ILE A 327 16.78 32.65 -18.37
C ILE A 327 16.19 31.87 -19.56
N GLY A 328 16.56 32.23 -20.79
CA GLY A 328 16.11 31.50 -21.98
C GLY A 328 16.53 30.03 -21.99
N PHE A 329 17.78 29.75 -21.61
CA PHE A 329 18.28 28.39 -21.47
C PHE A 329 17.52 27.60 -20.39
N THR A 330 17.34 28.18 -19.20
CA THR A 330 16.61 27.52 -18.11
C THR A 330 15.16 27.25 -18.48
N MET A 331 14.47 28.20 -19.12
CA MET A 331 13.09 28.01 -19.56
C MET A 331 12.97 26.87 -20.58
N TYR A 332 13.86 26.83 -21.58
CA TYR A 332 13.88 25.76 -22.58
C TYR A 332 14.12 24.38 -21.95
N SER A 333 15.12 24.25 -21.08
CA SER A 333 15.40 22.99 -20.38
C SER A 333 14.22 22.56 -19.50
N THR A 334 13.60 23.48 -18.76
CA THR A 334 12.42 23.13 -17.93
C THR A 334 11.22 22.71 -18.77
N SER A 335 10.97 23.33 -19.92
CA SER A 335 9.89 22.93 -20.82
C SER A 335 10.07 21.51 -21.34
N ILE A 336 11.30 21.10 -21.67
CA ILE A 336 11.60 19.72 -22.08
C ILE A 336 11.32 18.74 -20.94
N LEU A 337 11.80 19.05 -19.72
CA LEU A 337 11.55 18.20 -18.55
C LEU A 337 10.05 18.02 -18.29
N TRP A 338 9.28 19.09 -18.41
CA TRP A 338 7.82 19.03 -18.24
C TRP A 338 7.10 18.26 -19.34
N LEU A 339 7.52 18.40 -20.59
CA LEU A 339 7.00 17.58 -21.70
C LEU A 339 7.34 16.09 -21.55
N SER A 340 8.43 15.76 -20.86
CA SER A 340 8.76 14.36 -20.55
C SER A 340 7.98 13.78 -19.36
N PHE A 341 7.49 14.64 -18.47
CA PHE A 341 6.76 14.25 -17.27
C PHE A 341 5.24 14.12 -17.51
N GLY A 342 4.67 14.96 -18.38
CA GLY A 342 3.26 14.95 -18.76
C GLY A 342 2.94 13.88 -19.80
#